data_AF-A0A2S8IL57-F1
#
_entry.id   AF-A0A2S8IL57-F1
#
_cell.length_a   1.000
_cell.length_b   1.000
_cell.length_c   1.000
_cell.angle_alpha   90.00
_cell.angle_beta   90.00
_cell.angle_gamma   90.00
#
_symmetry.space_group_name_H-M   'P 1'
#
loop_
_entity.id
_entity.type
_entity.pdbx_description
1 polymer ?
#
loop_
_entity_poly.entity_id
_entity_poly.type
_entity_poly.pdbx_seq_one_letter_code
_entity_poly.pdbx_strand_id
1 'polypeptide(L)'
;MEDDLLTHAQVTEMRREALSRLIEIHGQAEVARRMKRVPQQINDMARSKSFGEKVALEFERAWRENSGGEVIDLIAPRPRGSTGTGPSGWDSLGEIDRLKVEAYISGLLARTPRDTPSTRPDEDRPSGD
;
A
#
# COMPACT_ATOMS: atom_id res chain seq x y z
N MET A 1 3.59 15.44 26.01
CA MET A 1 3.23 15.03 24.64
C MET A 1 4.41 15.46 23.80
N GLU A 2 5.36 14.55 23.57
CA GLU A 2 6.42 14.80 22.59
C GLU A 2 5.76 14.75 21.22
N ASP A 3 5.77 15.88 20.53
CA ASP A 3 5.47 15.95 19.10
C ASP A 3 6.56 15.14 18.38
N ASP A 4 6.32 13.85 18.20
CA ASP A 4 7.14 12.93 17.41
C ASP A 4 6.89 13.21 15.92
N LEU A 5 7.05 14.48 15.53
CA LEU A 5 6.86 14.96 14.18
C LEU A 5 8.10 14.58 13.38
N LEU A 6 7.90 13.60 12.49
CA LEU A 6 8.92 13.20 11.53
C LEU A 6 9.42 14.41 10.74
N THR A 7 10.74 14.59 10.70
CA THR A 7 11.36 15.59 9.84
C THR A 7 11.11 15.25 8.36
N HIS A 8 11.11 16.27 7.50
CA HIS A 8 10.96 16.06 6.06
C HIS A 8 11.97 15.04 5.50
N ALA A 9 13.21 15.05 6.01
CA ALA A 9 14.26 14.11 5.63
C ALA A 9 13.91 12.65 6.01
N GLN A 10 13.40 12.44 7.22
CA GLN A 10 12.94 11.12 7.67
C GLN A 10 11.76 10.63 6.82
N VAL A 11 10.78 11.50 6.53
CA VAL A 11 9.66 11.16 5.65
C VAL A 11 10.17 10.75 4.28
N THR A 12 11.09 11.48 3.66
CA THR A 12 11.63 11.12 2.34
C THR A 12 12.37 9.78 2.34
N GLU A 13 13.05 9.45 3.43
CA GLU A 13 13.74 8.17 3.58
C GLU A 13 12.75 7.03 3.74
N MET A 14 11.72 7.20 4.56
CA MET A 14 10.65 6.21 4.72
C MET A 14 9.88 5.96 3.41
N ARG A 15 9.72 6.98 2.56
CA ARG A 15 9.16 6.82 1.21
C ARG A 15 10.03 5.93 0.34
N ARG A 16 11.35 6.12 0.40
CA ARG A 16 12.34 5.33 -0.33
C ARG A 16 12.30 3.86 0.10
N GLU A 17 12.26 3.61 1.41
CA GLU A 17 12.14 2.26 1.96
C GLU A 17 10.81 1.59 1.61
N ALA A 18 9.70 2.33 1.65
CA ALA A 18 8.39 1.83 1.25
C ALA A 18 8.36 1.44 -0.24
N LEU A 19 8.93 2.27 -1.11
CA LEU A 19 9.06 1.96 -2.54
C LEU A 19 9.99 0.76 -2.79
N SER A 20 11.09 0.65 -2.06
CA SER A 20 12.02 -0.48 -2.16
C SER A 20 11.35 -1.80 -1.80
N ARG A 21 10.58 -1.84 -0.70
CA ARG A 21 9.78 -3.02 -0.32
C ARG A 21 8.73 -3.38 -1.35
N LEU A 22 8.08 -2.39 -1.95
CA LEU A 22 7.10 -2.64 -3.00
C LEU A 22 7.75 -3.31 -4.23
N ILE A 23 8.98 -2.89 -4.57
CA ILE A 23 9.78 -3.52 -5.62
C ILE A 23 10.17 -4.95 -5.25
N GLU A 24 10.50 -5.24 -3.99
CA GLU A 24 10.80 -6.60 -3.53
C GLU A 24 9.59 -7.53 -3.63
N ILE A 25 8.38 -7.05 -3.30
CA ILE A 25 7.15 -7.85 -3.30
C ILE A 25 6.65 -8.11 -4.72
N HIS A 26 6.57 -7.08 -5.56
CA HIS A 26 5.92 -7.18 -6.88
C HIS A 26 6.89 -7.23 -8.06
N GLY A 27 8.16 -6.90 -7.84
CA GLY A 27 9.16 -6.74 -8.89
C GLY A 27 9.16 -5.35 -9.53
N GLN A 28 10.33 -4.88 -9.93
CA GLN A 28 10.53 -3.53 -10.47
C GLN A 28 9.68 -3.24 -11.72
N ALA A 29 9.56 -4.21 -12.64
CA ALA A 29 8.82 -4.04 -13.89
C ALA A 29 7.32 -3.86 -13.65
N GLU A 30 6.75 -4.61 -12.70
CA GLU A 30 5.34 -4.51 -12.34
C GLU A 30 5.05 -3.19 -11.63
N VAL A 31 5.92 -2.77 -10.70
CA VAL A 31 5.79 -1.48 -10.02
C VAL A 31 5.83 -0.32 -11.02
N ALA A 32 6.79 -0.36 -11.96
CA ALA A 32 6.91 0.65 -13.01
C ALA A 32 5.66 0.72 -13.91
N ARG A 33 5.13 -0.45 -14.30
CA ARG A 33 3.91 -0.55 -15.12
C ARG A 33 2.70 0.05 -14.39
N ARG A 34 2.48 -0.31 -13.13
CA ARG A 34 1.35 0.15 -12.31
C ARG A 34 1.42 1.64 -11.97
N MET A 35 2.64 2.16 -11.78
CA MET A 35 2.86 3.59 -11.50
C MET A 35 2.97 4.45 -12.77
N LYS A 36 2.89 3.85 -13.97
CA LYS A 36 3.07 4.54 -15.26
C LYS A 36 4.41 5.29 -15.35
N ARG A 37 5.49 4.68 -14.84
CA ARG A 37 6.85 5.24 -14.85
C ARG A 37 7.82 4.29 -15.53
N VAL A 38 8.96 4.84 -15.96
CA VAL A 38 10.03 4.02 -16.56
C VAL A 38 10.70 3.18 -15.46
N PRO A 39 11.00 1.90 -15.68
CA PRO A 39 11.64 1.05 -14.67
C PRO A 39 12.92 1.64 -14.09
N GLN A 40 13.74 2.31 -14.92
CA GLN A 40 14.94 2.98 -14.45
C GLN A 40 14.64 4.11 -13.46
N GLN A 41 13.59 4.90 -13.69
CA GLN A 41 13.20 5.97 -12.77
C GLN A 41 12.76 5.42 -11.40
N ILE A 42 12.01 4.31 -11.39
CA ILE A 42 11.63 3.63 -10.15
C ILE A 42 12.86 3.12 -9.39
N ASN A 43 13.84 2.54 -10.08
CA ASN A 43 15.08 2.08 -9.47
C ASN A 43 15.91 3.23 -8.89
N ASP A 44 16.09 4.31 -9.66
CA ASP A 44 16.77 5.52 -9.21
C ASP A 44 16.12 6.09 -7.94
N MET A 45 14.78 6.16 -7.91
CA MET A 45 14.03 6.72 -6.78
C MET A 45 14.03 5.81 -5.54
N ALA A 46 14.13 4.50 -5.73
CA ALA A 46 14.29 3.56 -4.61
C ALA A 46 15.73 3.55 -4.05
N ARG A 47 16.75 3.83 -4.88
CA ARG A 47 18.15 3.72 -4.46
C ARG A 47 18.80 5.02 -4.04
N SER A 48 18.59 6.11 -4.78
CA SER A 48 19.43 7.31 -4.66
C SER A 48 18.67 8.63 -4.72
N LYS A 49 17.53 8.70 -5.40
CA LYS A 49 16.75 9.94 -5.54
C LYS A 49 15.58 9.98 -4.56
N SER A 50 15.59 10.93 -3.64
CA SER A 50 14.40 11.25 -2.84
C SER A 50 13.28 11.82 -3.72
N PHE A 51 12.03 11.55 -3.37
CA PHE A 51 10.88 12.14 -4.05
C PHE A 51 9.90 12.80 -3.07
N GLY A 52 9.38 13.95 -3.49
CA GLY A 52 8.48 14.76 -2.70
C GLY A 52 7.07 14.19 -2.64
N GLU A 53 6.25 14.79 -1.78
CA GLU A 53 4.88 14.38 -1.51
C GLU A 53 4.01 14.31 -2.77
N LYS A 54 4.16 15.29 -3.67
CA LYS A 54 3.42 15.32 -4.93
C LYS A 54 3.65 14.05 -5.77
N VAL A 55 4.90 13.59 -5.84
CA VAL A 55 5.24 12.39 -6.60
C VAL A 55 4.73 11.14 -5.89
N ALA A 56 4.79 11.13 -4.56
CA ALA A 56 4.21 10.06 -3.75
C ALA A 56 2.68 9.93 -3.96
N LEU A 57 1.98 11.07 -4.00
CA LEU A 57 0.53 11.13 -4.28
C LEU A 57 0.20 10.61 -5.68
N GLU A 58 0.99 10.99 -6.68
CA GLU A 58 0.82 10.44 -8.04
C GLU A 58 1.03 8.93 -8.07
N PHE A 59 2.02 8.41 -7.34
CA PHE A 59 2.30 6.98 -7.27
C PHE A 59 1.18 6.21 -6.58
N GLU A 60 0.67 6.70 -5.44
CA GLU A 60 -0.46 6.08 -4.75
C GLU A 60 -1.71 6.05 -5.63
N ARG A 61 -2.00 7.16 -6.31
CA ARG A 61 -3.15 7.26 -7.21
C ARG A 61 -3.01 6.28 -8.37
N ALA A 62 -1.87 6.27 -9.05
CA ALA A 62 -1.61 5.37 -10.16
C ALA A 62 -1.65 3.90 -9.71
N TRP A 63 -1.10 3.59 -8.52
CA TRP A 63 -1.15 2.24 -7.96
C TRP A 63 -2.58 1.78 -7.71
N ARG A 64 -3.41 2.60 -7.06
CA ARG A 64 -4.80 2.29 -6.76
C ARG A 64 -5.63 2.05 -8.02
N GLU A 65 -5.45 2.90 -9.04
CA GLU A 65 -6.14 2.78 -10.32
C GLU A 65 -5.79 1.47 -11.05
N ASN A 66 -4.53 1.01 -10.98
CA ASN A 66 -4.07 -0.15 -11.76
C ASN A 66 -4.02 -1.47 -10.97
N SER A 67 -4.17 -1.44 -9.65
CA SER A 67 -4.15 -2.62 -8.78
C SER A 67 -5.53 -3.03 -8.28
N GLY A 68 -6.61 -2.47 -8.86
CA GLY A 68 -7.98 -2.78 -8.46
C GLY A 68 -8.35 -2.29 -7.07
N GLY A 69 -7.81 -1.15 -6.64
CA GLY A 69 -8.13 -0.52 -5.35
C GLY A 69 -7.11 -0.75 -4.23
N GLU A 70 -6.04 -1.51 -4.48
CA GLU A 70 -4.95 -1.66 -3.49
C GLU A 70 -4.36 -0.29 -3.10
N VAL A 71 -4.11 -0.09 -1.81
CA VAL A 71 -3.56 1.16 -1.27
C VAL A 71 -2.16 0.91 -0.76
N ILE A 72 -1.22 1.78 -1.15
CA ILE A 72 0.15 1.83 -0.63
C ILE A 72 0.31 3.14 0.15
N ASP A 73 1.17 3.15 1.17
CA ASP A 73 1.43 4.34 2.00
C ASP A 73 2.79 4.97 1.59
N LEU A 74 2.80 5.79 0.55
CA LEU A 74 3.96 6.59 0.11
C LEU A 74 3.84 8.07 0.49
N ILE A 75 2.65 8.64 0.65
CA ILE A 75 2.46 10.05 1.01
C ILE A 75 2.85 10.25 2.48
N ALA A 76 2.27 9.42 3.34
CA ALA A 76 2.52 9.37 4.77
C ALA A 76 3.00 7.97 5.13
N PRO A 77 4.26 7.62 4.79
CA PRO A 77 4.79 6.32 5.14
C PRO A 77 4.80 6.20 6.67
N ARG A 78 4.05 5.24 7.19
CA ARG A 78 4.02 4.95 8.63
C ARG A 78 5.19 4.02 8.98
N PRO A 79 5.80 4.15 10.16
CA PRO A 79 6.79 3.19 10.62
C PRO A 79 6.06 1.85 10.76
N ARG A 80 6.25 0.97 9.77
CA ARG A 80 5.73 -0.39 9.82
C ARG A 80 6.64 -1.14 10.78
N GLY A 81 6.10 -1.52 11.94
CA GLY A 81 6.80 -2.38 12.89
C GLY A 81 7.33 -3.63 12.18
N SER A 82 8.45 -4.16 12.65
CA SER A 82 9.05 -5.38 12.10
C SER A 82 7.98 -6.44 11.91
N THR A 83 7.81 -6.90 10.67
CA THR A 83 6.94 -8.02 10.33
C THR A 83 7.27 -9.19 11.26
N GLY A 84 6.32 -9.57 12.12
CA GLY A 84 6.49 -10.63 13.12
C GLY A 84 6.20 -10.22 14.56
N THR A 85 6.19 -8.91 14.85
CA THR A 85 5.73 -8.40 16.15
C THR A 85 4.23 -8.12 16.00
N GLY A 86 3.39 -8.95 16.62
CA GLY A 86 1.95 -8.71 16.61
C GLY A 86 1.58 -7.39 17.32
N PRO A 87 0.28 -7.08 17.46
CA PRO A 87 -0.18 -5.88 18.15
C PRO A 87 0.40 -5.75 19.57
N SER A 88 0.37 -4.54 20.14
CA SER A 88 0.85 -4.31 21.51
C SER A 88 0.26 -5.33 22.49
N GLY A 89 1.11 -6.04 23.22
CA GLY A 89 0.71 -7.13 24.12
C GLY A 89 0.64 -8.52 23.47
N TRP A 90 0.93 -8.67 22.17
CA TRP A 90 0.96 -9.96 21.47
C TRP A 90 1.86 -10.98 22.17
N ASP A 91 3.04 -10.54 22.61
CA ASP A 91 4.01 -11.40 23.28
C ASP A 91 3.55 -11.85 24.67
N SER A 92 2.61 -11.12 25.28
CA SER A 92 2.04 -11.48 26.58
C SER A 92 0.90 -12.51 26.49
N LEU A 93 0.40 -12.79 25.29
CA LEU A 93 -0.64 -13.81 25.07
C LEU A 93 -0.02 -15.21 25.02
N GLY A 94 -0.72 -16.18 25.62
CA GLY A 94 -0.43 -17.60 25.44
C GLY A 94 -0.76 -18.10 24.04
N GLU A 95 -0.22 -19.26 23.66
CA GLU A 95 -0.36 -19.83 22.31
C GLU A 95 -1.82 -20.01 21.87
N ILE A 96 -2.68 -20.53 22.76
CA ILE A 96 -4.12 -20.72 22.49
C ILE A 96 -4.81 -19.38 22.24
N ASP A 97 -4.45 -18.33 22.97
CA ASP A 97 -5.10 -17.03 22.84
C ASP A 97 -4.61 -16.28 21.60
N ARG A 98 -3.33 -16.43 21.22
CA ARG A 98 -2.84 -15.97 19.91
C ARG A 98 -3.61 -16.63 18.77
N LEU A 99 -3.78 -17.96 18.80
CA LEU A 99 -4.55 -18.69 17.79
C LEU A 99 -6.00 -18.19 17.67
N LYS A 100 -6.65 -17.88 18.79
CA LYS A 100 -8.01 -17.29 18.77
C LYS A 100 -8.03 -15.92 18.12
N VAL A 101 -7.06 -15.06 18.43
CA VAL A 101 -6.97 -13.73 17.84
C VAL A 101 -6.65 -13.82 16.35
N GLU A 102 -5.73 -14.71 15.93
CA GLU A 102 -5.45 -14.98 14.52
C GLU A 102 -6.71 -15.45 13.78
N ALA A 103 -7.42 -16.44 14.31
CA ALA A 103 -8.66 -16.95 13.72
C ALA A 103 -9.73 -15.86 13.60
N TYR A 104 -9.84 -14.98 14.61
CA TYR A 104 -10.75 -13.86 14.59
C TYR A 104 -10.39 -12.84 13.50
N ILE A 105 -9.12 -12.46 13.38
CA ILE A 105 -8.62 -11.56 12.34
C ILE A 105 -8.84 -12.17 10.94
N SER A 106 -8.51 -13.46 10.75
CA SER A 106 -8.77 -14.16 9.50
C SER A 106 -10.26 -14.17 9.14
N GLY A 107 -11.13 -14.35 10.14
CA GLY A 107 -12.58 -14.27 9.95
C GLY A 107 -13.07 -12.88 9.54
N LEU A 108 -12.48 -11.80 10.08
CA LEU A 108 -12.79 -10.43 9.69
C LEU A 108 -12.31 -10.11 8.27
N LEU A 109 -11.09 -10.53 7.92
CA LEU A 109 -10.52 -10.34 6.57
C LEU A 109 -11.31 -11.12 5.51
N ALA A 110 -11.82 -12.30 5.84
CA ALA A 110 -12.68 -13.06 4.94
C ALA A 110 -14.05 -12.40 4.70
N ARG A 111 -14.51 -11.54 5.61
CA ARG A 111 -15.81 -10.85 5.55
C ARG A 111 -15.75 -9.48 4.86
N THR A 112 -14.57 -8.97 4.54
CA THR A 112 -14.45 -7.67 3.87
C THR A 112 -15.10 -7.78 2.48
N PRO A 113 -16.17 -7.02 2.17
CA PRO A 113 -16.82 -7.11 0.87
C PRO A 113 -15.79 -6.69 -0.18
N ARG A 114 -15.43 -7.61 -1.07
CA ARG A 114 -14.74 -7.27 -2.31
C ARG A 114 -15.68 -6.33 -3.04
N ASP A 115 -15.25 -5.09 -3.29
CA ASP A 115 -16.01 -4.12 -4.08
C ASP A 115 -16.60 -4.82 -5.30
N THR A 116 -17.93 -4.90 -5.34
CA THR A 116 -18.66 -5.28 -6.54
C THR A 116 -18.21 -4.33 -7.65
N PRO A 117 -17.73 -4.82 -8.81
CA PRO A 117 -17.50 -3.95 -9.94
C PRO A 117 -18.84 -3.28 -10.25
N SER A 118 -18.89 -1.96 -10.12
CA SER A 118 -20.03 -1.15 -10.51
C SER A 118 -20.24 -1.40 -12.01
N THR A 119 -21.16 -2.31 -12.34
CA THR A 119 -21.75 -2.43 -13.66
C THR A 119 -22.34 -1.08 -13.99
N ARG A 120 -21.61 -0.27 -14.76
CA ARG A 120 -22.23 0.81 -15.53
C ARG A 120 -23.24 0.11 -16.44
N PRO A 121 -24.55 0.37 -16.34
CA PRO A 121 -25.44 -0.06 -17.41
C PRO A 121 -24.98 0.67 -18.66
N ASP A 122 -24.67 -0.12 -19.68
CA ASP A 122 -24.36 0.31 -21.04
C ASP A 122 -25.58 1.09 -21.57
N GLU A 123 -25.51 2.41 -21.44
CA GLU A 123 -26.57 3.37 -21.77
C GLU A 123 -26.47 3.78 -23.25
N ASP A 124 -26.12 2.84 -24.14
CA ASP A 124 -25.88 3.08 -25.56
C ASP A 124 -26.54 2.01 -26.45
N ARG A 125 -27.84 1.78 -26.23
CA ARG A 125 -28.68 1.05 -27.17
C ARG A 125 -29.69 2.02 -27.80
N PRO A 126 -29.47 2.53 -29.02
CA PRO A 126 -30.50 3.25 -29.73
C PRO A 126 -31.64 2.28 -30.06
N SER A 127 -32.84 2.57 -29.54
CA SER A 127 -34.08 1.98 -30.02
C SER A 127 -34.34 2.49 -31.43
N GLY A 128 -34.35 1.60 -32.41
CA GLY A 128 -34.64 1.92 -33.81
C GLY A 128 -35.39 0.76 -34.47
N ASP A 129 -36.63 1.07 -34.84
CA ASP A 129 -37.66 0.41 -35.69
C ASP A 129 -37.37 -1.00 -36.25
#